data_AF-A0A8T2QK76-F1
#
_entry.id   AF-A0A8T2QK76-F1
#
_cell.length_a   1.000
_cell.length_b   1.000
_cell.length_c   1.000
_cell.angle_alpha   90.00
_cell.angle_beta   90.00
_cell.angle_gamma   90.00
#
_symmetry.space_group_name_H-M   'P 1'
#
loop_
_entity.id
_entity.type
_entity.pdbx_description
1 polymer ?
#
loop_
_entity_poly.entity_id
_entity_poly.type
_entity_poly.pdbx_seq_one_letter_code
_entity_poly.pdbx_strand_id
1 'polypeptide(L)'
;MKDTLSEILIPTFDIKLMQPTYFSTREARNDESKNAYVRDVLRGTSAAPTYFPPHFFKTISENGTERNFHLVDGGVGINNPTHLAIFHSLYHHRKQPITNCNHNYLGEGCKDLLVLSLGTGKVTKSYDANISRNWGLISWVFNDFHAPIIEIVSECSNDVVDYNISSFFKASGNHFNYLRVQAYNIQSDIEALDNTVNTNMKKLREIGERLLDVPLSRMDIETGRPITLQGEMSNKDALIRCDCDPFHGMAWRKAI
;
A
#
# COMPACT_ATOMS: atom_id res chain seq x y z
N MET A 1 -12.32 -16.55 -2.68
CA MET A 1 -11.06 -16.05 -2.09
C MET A 1 -10.12 -17.20 -1.72
N LYS A 2 -10.62 -18.32 -1.18
CA LYS A 2 -9.77 -19.43 -0.70
C LYS A 2 -8.93 -20.13 -1.80
N ASP A 3 -9.38 -20.05 -3.05
CA ASP A 3 -8.79 -20.73 -4.21
C ASP A 3 -7.71 -19.92 -4.94
N THR A 4 -7.24 -18.79 -4.38
CA THR A 4 -6.14 -18.05 -5.02
C THR A 4 -4.82 -18.83 -4.95
N LEU A 5 -3.99 -18.66 -5.99
CA LEU A 5 -2.73 -19.38 -6.15
C LEU A 5 -1.67 -18.99 -5.11
N SER A 6 -1.69 -17.73 -4.67
CA SER A 6 -0.84 -17.20 -3.61
C SER A 6 -1.69 -16.62 -2.49
N GLU A 7 -1.04 -16.34 -1.36
CA GLU A 7 -1.64 -15.51 -0.31
C GLU A 7 -1.85 -14.10 -0.87
N ILE A 8 -3.09 -13.64 -0.85
CA ILE A 8 -3.46 -12.26 -1.15
C ILE A 8 -4.11 -11.63 0.06
N LEU A 9 -3.98 -10.31 0.20
CA LEU A 9 -4.59 -9.52 1.26
C LEU A 9 -5.07 -8.20 0.65
N ILE A 10 -6.39 -8.03 0.58
CA ILE A 10 -7.01 -6.89 -0.11
C ILE A 10 -7.79 -6.06 0.92
N PRO A 11 -7.41 -4.78 1.18
CA PRO A 11 -8.14 -3.90 2.08
C PRO A 11 -9.40 -3.33 1.40
N THR A 12 -10.43 -3.11 2.20
CA THR A 12 -11.68 -2.41 1.88
C THR A 12 -12.13 -1.65 3.13
N PHE A 13 -13.15 -0.81 3.03
CA PHE A 13 -13.77 -0.21 4.21
C PHE A 13 -15.27 -0.50 4.22
N ASP A 14 -15.79 -1.07 5.31
CA ASP A 14 -17.22 -1.34 5.43
C ASP A 14 -17.92 -0.13 6.06
N ILE A 15 -18.75 0.54 5.27
CA ILE A 15 -19.43 1.79 5.66
C ILE A 15 -20.65 1.56 6.56
N LYS A 16 -21.13 0.31 6.68
CA LYS A 16 -22.21 -0.02 7.61
C LYS A 16 -21.66 -0.34 9.00
N LEU A 17 -20.54 -1.06 9.05
CA LEU A 17 -19.84 -1.37 10.29
C LEU A 17 -18.88 -0.25 10.73
N MET A 18 -18.60 0.72 9.86
CA MET A 18 -17.67 1.82 10.08
C MET A 18 -16.28 1.35 10.51
N GLN A 19 -15.76 0.33 9.82
CA GLN A 19 -14.45 -0.25 10.12
C GLN A 19 -13.72 -0.73 8.86
N PRO A 20 -12.37 -0.75 8.88
CA PRO A 20 -11.60 -1.44 7.86
C PRO A 20 -11.98 -2.92 7.81
N THR A 21 -12.16 -3.44 6.60
CA THR A 21 -12.40 -4.86 6.35
C THR A 21 -11.40 -5.32 5.31
N TYR A 22 -10.70 -6.42 5.55
CA TYR A 22 -9.76 -6.98 4.58
C TYR A 22 -10.16 -8.41 4.23
N PHE A 23 -9.82 -8.81 3.01
CA PHE A 23 -10.04 -10.16 2.52
C PHE A 23 -8.67 -10.80 2.30
N SER A 24 -8.42 -11.92 2.98
CA SER A 24 -7.22 -12.71 2.76
C SER A 24 -7.52 -14.13 2.33
N THR A 25 -6.59 -14.72 1.59
CA THR A 25 -6.68 -16.14 1.19
C THR A 25 -6.74 -17.04 2.42
N ARG A 26 -5.89 -16.76 3.42
CA ARG A 26 -5.81 -17.55 4.64
C ARG A 26 -7.07 -17.46 5.48
N GLU A 27 -7.66 -16.28 5.62
CA GLU A 27 -8.91 -16.13 6.36
C GLU A 27 -10.06 -16.82 5.63
N ALA A 28 -10.13 -16.69 4.31
CA ALA A 28 -11.15 -17.37 3.50
C ALA A 28 -11.04 -18.91 3.55
N ARG A 29 -9.86 -19.46 3.81
CA ARG A 29 -9.67 -20.91 4.04
C ARG A 29 -10.12 -21.38 5.42
N ASN A 30 -10.18 -20.49 6.40
CA ASN A 30 -10.52 -20.81 7.79
C ASN A 30 -11.96 -20.42 8.18
N ASP A 31 -12.57 -19.51 7.43
CA ASP A 31 -13.91 -18.96 7.70
C ASP A 31 -14.64 -18.76 6.36
N GLU A 32 -15.60 -19.63 6.04
CA GLU A 32 -16.39 -19.54 4.81
C GLU A 32 -17.17 -18.20 4.70
N SER A 33 -17.49 -17.54 5.81
CA SER A 33 -18.11 -16.20 5.77
C SER A 33 -17.16 -15.13 5.19
N LYS A 34 -15.86 -15.39 5.15
CA LYS A 34 -14.86 -14.52 4.53
C LYS A 34 -14.47 -14.98 3.13
N ASN A 35 -14.99 -16.11 2.66
CA ASN A 35 -14.72 -16.65 1.33
C ASN A 35 -15.58 -16.00 0.24
N ALA A 36 -15.42 -14.69 0.06
CA ALA A 36 -16.08 -13.94 -0.99
C ALA A 36 -15.60 -14.32 -2.41
N TYR A 37 -16.36 -13.98 -3.45
CA TYR A 37 -15.83 -14.03 -4.81
C TYR A 37 -14.78 -12.93 -5.00
N VAL A 38 -13.69 -13.25 -5.71
CA VAL A 38 -12.60 -12.29 -5.98
C VAL A 38 -13.14 -11.03 -6.69
N ARG A 39 -14.11 -11.19 -7.61
CA ARG A 39 -14.73 -10.06 -8.30
C ARG A 39 -15.45 -9.07 -7.36
N ASP A 40 -16.04 -9.56 -6.28
CA ASP A 40 -16.77 -8.73 -5.32
C ASP A 40 -15.80 -7.97 -4.42
N VAL A 41 -14.74 -8.64 -4.00
CA VAL A 41 -13.63 -8.02 -3.25
C VAL A 41 -12.95 -6.93 -4.09
N LEU A 42 -12.65 -7.22 -5.36
CA LEU A 42 -12.04 -6.26 -6.28
C LEU A 42 -12.94 -5.05 -6.58
N ARG A 43 -14.26 -5.25 -6.68
CA ARG A 43 -15.20 -4.12 -6.80
C ARG A 43 -15.24 -3.28 -5.53
N GLY A 44 -15.23 -3.92 -4.36
CA GLY A 44 -15.22 -3.21 -3.07
C GLY A 44 -13.96 -2.37 -2.89
N THR A 45 -12.78 -2.96 -3.11
CA THR A 45 -11.50 -2.28 -2.89
C THR A 45 -11.26 -1.09 -3.82
N SER A 46 -11.88 -1.07 -5.01
CA SER A 46 -11.75 0.03 -5.98
C SER A 46 -12.94 1.00 -6.00
N ALA A 47 -13.92 0.84 -5.10
CA ALA A 47 -15.12 1.66 -5.07
C ALA A 47 -14.85 3.02 -4.39
N ALA A 48 -14.01 3.84 -5.02
CA ALA A 48 -13.58 5.14 -4.48
C ALA A 48 -14.79 6.07 -4.31
N PRO A 49 -15.03 6.62 -3.09
CA PRO A 49 -16.06 7.62 -2.90
C PRO A 49 -15.88 8.78 -3.89
N THR A 50 -16.98 9.35 -4.37
CA THR A 50 -17.08 10.36 -5.46
C THR A 50 -16.82 9.84 -6.88
N TYR A 51 -16.18 8.67 -7.07
CA TYR A 51 -15.95 8.07 -8.39
C TYR A 51 -16.90 6.90 -8.68
N PHE A 52 -17.12 6.03 -7.69
CA PHE A 52 -17.90 4.80 -7.86
C PHE A 52 -18.91 4.61 -6.72
N PRO A 53 -20.05 3.95 -7.00
CA PRO A 53 -21.00 3.59 -5.95
C PRO A 53 -20.40 2.52 -5.00
N PRO A 54 -20.78 2.52 -3.71
CA PRO A 54 -20.42 1.44 -2.79
C PRO A 54 -20.88 0.07 -3.31
N HIS A 55 -20.09 -0.97 -3.05
CA HIS A 55 -20.39 -2.34 -3.47
C HIS A 55 -21.01 -3.15 -2.33
N PHE A 56 -22.17 -3.75 -2.58
CA PHE A 56 -22.85 -4.61 -1.63
C PHE A 56 -22.86 -6.06 -2.12
N PHE A 57 -22.52 -7.00 -1.24
CA PHE A 57 -22.71 -8.43 -1.49
C PHE A 57 -22.85 -9.20 -0.18
N LYS A 58 -23.14 -10.50 -0.31
CA LYS A 58 -23.29 -11.41 0.83
C LYS A 58 -22.39 -12.63 0.69
N THR A 59 -22.00 -13.19 1.82
CA THR A 59 -21.46 -14.54 1.95
C THR A 59 -22.30 -15.34 2.93
N ILE A 60 -22.11 -16.66 2.94
CA ILE A 60 -22.79 -17.58 3.85
C ILE A 60 -21.70 -18.26 4.68
N SER A 61 -21.83 -18.23 6.00
CA SER A 61 -20.97 -18.99 6.91
C SER A 61 -21.30 -20.48 6.90
N GLU A 62 -20.45 -21.31 7.51
CA GLU A 62 -20.65 -22.76 7.61
C GLU A 62 -21.98 -23.17 8.26
N ASN A 63 -22.46 -22.38 9.22
CA ASN A 63 -23.73 -22.61 9.90
C ASN A 63 -24.95 -22.02 9.14
N GLY A 64 -24.77 -21.55 7.90
CA GLY A 64 -25.84 -20.98 7.07
C GLY A 64 -26.21 -19.53 7.37
N THR A 65 -25.44 -18.83 8.21
CA THR A 65 -25.74 -17.43 8.56
C THR A 65 -25.24 -16.49 7.45
N GLU A 66 -26.10 -15.58 7.00
CA GLU A 66 -25.71 -14.56 6.03
C GLU A 66 -24.80 -13.51 6.68
N ARG A 67 -23.69 -13.19 6.01
CA ARG A 67 -22.85 -12.04 6.32
C ARG A 67 -22.94 -11.03 5.18
N ASN A 68 -23.34 -9.82 5.52
CA ASN A 68 -23.49 -8.71 4.59
C ASN A 68 -22.22 -7.84 4.59
N PHE A 69 -21.81 -7.40 3.40
CA PHE A 69 -20.69 -6.48 3.22
C PHE A 69 -21.17 -5.22 2.49
N HIS A 70 -20.83 -4.05 3.03
CA HIS A 70 -21.19 -2.74 2.48
C HIS A 70 -19.90 -1.96 2.22
N LEU A 71 -19.23 -2.24 1.11
CA LEU A 71 -17.84 -1.87 0.93
C LEU A 71 -17.64 -0.62 0.08
N VAL A 72 -16.67 0.19 0.47
CA VAL A 72 -16.02 1.21 -0.37
C VAL A 72 -14.52 0.94 -0.42
N ASP A 73 -13.83 1.77 -1.21
CA ASP A 73 -12.40 1.67 -1.49
C ASP A 73 -11.54 1.49 -0.23
N GLY A 74 -10.54 0.62 -0.35
CA GLY A 74 -9.58 0.37 0.73
C GLY A 74 -8.77 1.62 1.10
N GLY A 75 -8.52 2.51 0.15
CA GLY A 75 -7.80 3.77 0.29
C GLY A 75 -8.44 4.78 1.24
N VAL A 76 -9.72 4.62 1.58
CA VAL A 76 -10.38 5.41 2.63
C VAL A 76 -9.74 5.19 4.01
N GLY A 77 -9.22 3.99 4.28
CA GLY A 77 -8.57 3.66 5.54
C GLY A 77 -7.10 3.24 5.41
N ILE A 78 -6.78 2.44 4.40
CA ILE A 78 -5.49 1.78 4.20
C ILE A 78 -5.05 1.98 2.74
N ASN A 79 -4.63 3.20 2.41
CA ASN A 79 -4.16 3.54 1.06
C ASN A 79 -2.81 2.89 0.71
N ASN A 80 -1.92 2.79 1.71
CA ASN A 80 -0.70 2.01 1.60
C ASN A 80 -0.83 0.69 2.39
N PRO A 81 -1.13 -0.45 1.73
CA PRO A 81 -1.34 -1.72 2.42
C PRO A 81 -0.06 -2.36 2.96
N THR A 82 1.12 -1.73 2.79
CA THR A 82 2.41 -2.29 3.23
C THR A 82 2.42 -2.61 4.73
N HIS A 83 1.88 -1.72 5.58
CA HIS A 83 1.70 -1.99 7.01
C HIS A 83 0.86 -3.24 7.25
N LEU A 84 -0.31 -3.29 6.62
CA LEU A 84 -1.25 -4.39 6.77
C LEU A 84 -0.60 -5.72 6.34
N ALA A 85 0.09 -5.73 5.21
CA ALA A 85 0.78 -6.92 4.69
C ALA A 85 1.90 -7.42 5.64
N ILE A 86 2.74 -6.52 6.15
CA ILE A 86 3.83 -6.88 7.08
C ILE A 86 3.24 -7.45 8.38
N PHE A 87 2.31 -6.74 9.02
CA PHE A 87 1.74 -7.19 10.30
C PHE A 87 0.94 -8.48 10.15
N HIS A 88 0.18 -8.63 9.05
CA HIS A 88 -0.53 -9.88 8.76
C HIS A 88 0.44 -11.05 8.58
N SER A 89 1.53 -10.84 7.83
CA SER A 89 2.57 -11.85 7.61
C SER A 89 3.24 -12.25 8.92
N LEU A 90 3.66 -11.28 9.74
CA LEU A 90 4.28 -11.53 11.04
C LEU A 90 3.33 -12.26 12.00
N TYR A 91 2.07 -11.84 12.08
CA TYR A 91 1.07 -12.47 12.94
C TYR A 91 0.87 -13.94 12.60
N HIS A 92 0.77 -14.27 11.30
CA HIS A 92 0.54 -15.64 10.86
C HIS A 92 1.79 -16.51 10.83
N HIS A 93 2.97 -15.94 10.61
CA HIS A 93 4.24 -16.65 10.74
C HIS A 93 4.50 -17.10 12.19
N ARG A 94 4.03 -16.32 13.18
CA ARG A 94 4.25 -16.53 14.62
C ARG A 94 3.27 -17.48 15.32
N LYS A 95 2.33 -18.13 14.60
CA LYS A 95 1.47 -19.18 15.19
C LYS A 95 2.18 -20.54 15.40
N GLN A 96 3.49 -20.62 15.17
CA GLN A 96 4.33 -21.71 15.71
C GLN A 96 4.63 -21.41 17.19
N PRO A 97 4.61 -22.41 18.09
CA PRO A 97 4.62 -22.17 19.53
C PRO A 97 5.84 -21.35 19.99
N ILE A 98 5.56 -20.26 20.73
CA ILE A 98 6.56 -19.40 21.35
C ILE A 98 7.18 -20.19 22.52
N THR A 99 8.30 -20.86 22.29
CA THR A 99 8.98 -21.66 23.31
C THR A 99 10.06 -20.90 24.06
N ASN A 100 10.44 -19.68 23.66
CA ASN A 100 11.50 -18.93 24.33
C ASN A 100 11.31 -17.41 24.28
N CYS A 101 11.25 -16.80 25.46
CA CYS A 101 10.94 -15.39 25.64
C CYS A 101 12.16 -14.44 25.62
N ASN A 102 13.30 -14.87 25.08
CA ASN A 102 14.58 -14.14 25.16
C ASN A 102 15.11 -13.59 23.83
N HIS A 103 14.34 -13.63 22.75
CA HIS A 103 14.78 -13.12 21.46
C HIS A 103 14.38 -11.66 21.27
N ASN A 104 15.26 -10.85 20.66
CA ASN A 104 14.91 -9.50 20.21
C ASN A 104 13.79 -9.58 19.16
N TYR A 105 12.54 -9.55 19.61
CA TYR A 105 11.32 -9.87 18.86
C TYR A 105 11.05 -8.98 17.65
N LEU A 106 11.61 -7.77 17.65
CA LEU A 106 11.56 -6.83 16.54
C LEU A 106 12.75 -7.01 15.58
N GLY A 107 13.86 -7.60 16.02
CA GLY A 107 15.06 -7.76 15.21
C GLY A 107 15.09 -9.07 14.42
N GLU A 108 14.61 -10.17 15.00
CA GLU A 108 14.78 -11.50 14.38
C GLU A 108 13.71 -11.84 13.34
N GLY A 109 12.43 -11.60 13.66
CA GLY A 109 11.35 -11.82 12.67
C GLY A 109 11.41 -10.90 11.45
N CYS A 110 12.29 -9.89 11.48
CA CYS A 110 12.45 -8.90 10.43
C CYS A 110 13.64 -9.18 9.51
N LYS A 111 14.57 -10.05 9.91
CA LYS A 111 15.65 -10.52 9.03
C LYS A 111 15.11 -11.34 7.86
N ASP A 112 13.99 -12.02 8.10
CA ASP A 112 13.37 -12.94 7.15
C ASP A 112 12.27 -12.26 6.31
N LEU A 113 12.02 -10.95 6.50
CA LEU A 113 11.09 -10.18 5.70
C LEU A 113 11.85 -9.44 4.60
N LEU A 114 11.43 -9.66 3.35
CA LEU A 114 11.76 -8.82 2.20
C LEU A 114 10.46 -8.19 1.69
N VAL A 115 10.44 -6.87 1.58
CA VAL A 115 9.24 -6.08 1.25
C VAL A 115 9.52 -5.20 0.04
N LEU A 116 8.83 -5.50 -1.06
CA LEU A 116 8.71 -4.60 -2.21
C LEU A 116 7.37 -3.86 -2.13
N SER A 117 7.44 -2.54 -2.06
CA SER A 117 6.28 -1.67 -2.07
C SER A 117 6.29 -0.83 -3.34
N LEU A 118 5.23 -0.94 -4.15
CA LEU A 118 5.07 -0.21 -5.39
C LEU A 118 4.04 0.89 -5.20
N GLY A 119 4.40 2.12 -5.53
CA GLY A 119 3.47 3.25 -5.53
C GLY A 119 2.96 3.58 -6.93
N THR A 120 1.83 4.28 -6.99
CA THR A 120 1.18 4.70 -8.23
C THR A 120 1.62 6.09 -8.69
N GLY A 121 2.62 6.67 -8.04
CA GLY A 121 2.99 8.06 -8.21
C GLY A 121 2.62 8.93 -7.02
N LYS A 122 3.23 10.12 -6.98
CA LYS A 122 2.89 11.22 -6.08
C LYS A 122 2.95 12.53 -6.86
N VAL A 123 1.85 13.27 -6.89
CA VAL A 123 1.81 14.61 -7.49
C VAL A 123 2.38 15.66 -6.55
N THR A 124 3.05 16.65 -7.13
CA THR A 124 3.36 17.91 -6.47
C THR A 124 2.11 18.79 -6.40
N LYS A 125 1.10 18.34 -5.64
CA LYS A 125 -0.13 19.11 -5.39
C LYS A 125 -0.09 19.59 -3.95
N SER A 126 -0.38 20.87 -3.77
CA SER A 126 -0.42 21.51 -2.48
C SER A 126 -1.60 22.46 -2.42
N TYR A 127 -2.20 22.59 -1.25
CA TYR A 127 -3.29 23.51 -1.00
C TYR A 127 -2.79 24.71 -0.20
N ASP A 128 -3.02 25.92 -0.71
CA ASP A 128 -2.66 27.15 0.00
C ASP A 128 -3.68 27.47 1.10
N ALA A 129 -3.19 27.75 2.30
CA ALA A 129 -4.04 28.02 3.46
C ALA A 129 -4.87 29.31 3.34
N ASN A 130 -4.37 30.35 2.66
CA ASN A 130 -5.11 31.60 2.45
C ASN A 130 -6.28 31.43 1.48
N ILE A 131 -6.18 30.45 0.57
CA ILE A 131 -7.27 30.04 -0.31
C ILE A 131 -8.23 29.12 0.45
N SER A 132 -7.71 28.04 1.07
CA SER A 132 -8.54 27.00 1.69
C SER A 132 -9.25 27.43 2.97
N ARG A 133 -8.80 28.49 3.65
CA ARG A 133 -9.54 29.08 4.80
C ARG A 133 -10.96 29.54 4.45
N ASN A 134 -11.22 29.83 3.18
CA ASN A 134 -12.52 30.27 2.70
C ASN A 134 -13.37 29.11 2.15
N TRP A 135 -12.86 27.87 2.20
CA TRP A 135 -13.60 26.70 1.71
C TRP A 135 -14.75 26.33 2.63
N GLY A 136 -15.92 26.18 2.04
CA GLY A 136 -17.08 25.54 2.68
C GLY A 136 -17.04 24.01 2.51
N LEU A 137 -18.06 23.34 3.05
CA LEU A 137 -18.19 21.87 3.00
C LEU A 137 -18.05 21.30 1.57
N ILE A 138 -18.65 21.98 0.58
CA ILE A 138 -18.59 21.55 -0.82
C ILE A 138 -17.15 21.59 -1.32
N SER A 139 -16.43 22.70 -1.16
CA SER A 139 -15.04 22.83 -1.63
C SER A 139 -14.09 21.82 -0.96
N TRP A 140 -14.32 21.46 0.31
CA TRP A 140 -13.52 20.43 0.97
C TRP A 140 -13.71 19.02 0.38
N VAL A 141 -14.94 18.72 -0.07
CA VAL A 141 -15.31 17.41 -0.64
C VAL A 141 -15.10 17.38 -2.15
N PHE A 142 -15.30 18.50 -2.83
CA PHE A 142 -15.22 18.65 -4.27
C PHE A 142 -14.83 20.10 -4.65
N ASN A 143 -13.63 20.28 -5.19
CA ASN A 143 -13.15 21.57 -5.69
C ASN A 143 -12.44 21.37 -7.03
N ASP A 144 -12.91 22.03 -8.09
CA ASP A 144 -12.34 21.97 -9.44
C ASP A 144 -12.09 20.53 -9.95
N PHE A 145 -13.10 19.66 -9.85
CA PHE A 145 -13.02 18.24 -10.23
C PHE A 145 -12.09 17.37 -9.38
N HIS A 146 -11.63 17.89 -8.24
CA HIS A 146 -10.83 17.16 -7.27
C HIS A 146 -11.58 16.94 -5.96
N ALA A 147 -11.13 15.99 -5.16
CA ALA A 147 -11.65 15.74 -3.81
C ALA A 147 -10.57 16.04 -2.76
N PRO A 148 -10.37 17.31 -2.34
CA PRO A 148 -9.21 17.72 -1.56
C PRO A 148 -9.00 16.93 -0.27
N ILE A 149 -10.06 16.68 0.50
CA ILE A 149 -9.93 15.92 1.76
C ILE A 149 -9.49 14.47 1.53
N ILE A 150 -9.98 13.83 0.46
CA ILE A 150 -9.60 12.46 0.11
C ILE A 150 -8.12 12.43 -0.28
N GLU A 151 -7.71 13.34 -1.17
CA GLU A 151 -6.30 13.44 -1.61
C GLU A 151 -5.36 13.69 -0.43
N ILE A 152 -5.69 14.61 0.49
CA ILE A 152 -4.87 14.91 1.68
C ILE A 152 -4.75 13.68 2.59
N VAL A 153 -5.86 12.99 2.87
CA VAL A 153 -5.86 11.80 3.75
C VAL A 153 -5.10 10.64 3.09
N SER A 154 -5.32 10.41 1.80
CA SER A 154 -4.62 9.37 1.03
C SER A 154 -3.11 9.62 0.98
N GLU A 155 -2.68 10.86 0.78
CA GLU A 155 -1.26 11.24 0.76
C GLU A 155 -0.62 11.11 2.14
N CYS A 156 -1.30 11.60 3.18
CA CYS A 156 -0.87 11.43 4.57
C CYS A 156 -0.70 9.95 4.93
N SER A 157 -1.66 9.09 4.54
CA SER A 157 -1.59 7.65 4.75
C SER A 157 -0.36 7.03 4.09
N ASN A 158 -0.05 7.42 2.85
CA ASN A 158 1.13 6.95 2.13
C ASN A 158 2.43 7.34 2.84
N ASP A 159 2.59 8.63 3.16
CA ASP A 159 3.80 9.18 3.77
C ASP A 159 4.06 8.59 5.16
N VAL A 160 3.03 8.49 6.00
CA VAL A 160 3.14 7.92 7.35
C VAL A 160 3.52 6.44 7.30
N VAL A 161 2.93 5.66 6.40
CA VAL A 161 3.28 4.23 6.26
C VAL A 161 4.72 4.07 5.76
N ASP A 162 5.14 4.84 4.76
CA ASP A 162 6.50 4.75 4.23
C ASP A 162 7.56 5.16 5.27
N TYR A 163 7.29 6.24 6.03
CA TYR A 163 8.12 6.67 7.15
C TYR A 163 8.23 5.59 8.23
N ASN A 164 7.11 5.01 8.66
CA ASN A 164 7.08 4.02 9.73
C ASN A 164 7.83 2.74 9.33
N ILE A 165 7.62 2.23 8.11
CA ILE A 165 8.31 1.03 7.63
C ILE A 165 9.80 1.29 7.41
N SER A 166 10.16 2.44 6.85
CA SER A 166 11.57 2.82 6.70
C SER A 166 12.27 2.92 8.05
N SER A 167 11.62 3.57 9.02
CA SER A 167 12.13 3.68 10.40
C SER A 167 12.29 2.30 11.05
N PHE A 168 11.30 1.42 10.87
CA PHE A 168 11.30 0.07 11.39
C PHE A 168 12.45 -0.79 10.86
N PHE A 169 12.65 -0.81 9.53
CA PHE A 169 13.75 -1.57 8.91
C PHE A 169 15.12 -0.93 9.20
N LYS A 170 15.22 0.40 9.30
CA LYS A 170 16.46 1.10 9.70
C LYS A 170 16.85 0.76 11.14
N ALA A 171 15.90 0.82 12.08
CA ALA A 171 16.13 0.48 13.49
C ALA A 171 16.53 -1.00 13.68
N SER A 172 16.06 -1.89 12.80
CA SER A 172 16.38 -3.31 12.83
C SER A 172 17.72 -3.66 12.15
N GLY A 173 18.42 -2.68 11.58
CA GLY A 173 19.67 -2.90 10.85
C GLY A 173 19.49 -3.56 9.47
N ASN A 174 18.25 -3.63 8.96
CA ASN A 174 17.89 -4.33 7.71
C ASN A 174 17.24 -3.37 6.70
N HIS A 175 17.71 -2.12 6.61
CA HIS A 175 17.11 -1.10 5.74
C HIS A 175 17.05 -1.50 4.26
N PHE A 176 17.91 -2.41 3.80
CA PHE A 176 17.86 -2.93 2.44
C PHE A 176 16.70 -3.89 2.16
N ASN A 177 16.08 -4.46 3.19
CA ASN A 177 14.97 -5.39 3.04
C ASN A 177 13.62 -4.71 2.73
N TYR A 178 13.60 -3.38 2.74
CA TYR A 178 12.46 -2.59 2.29
C TYR A 178 12.85 -1.76 1.07
N LEU A 179 12.20 -2.08 -0.06
CA LEU A 179 12.33 -1.36 -1.32
C LEU A 179 11.00 -0.70 -1.66
N ARG A 180 10.97 0.63 -1.67
CA ARG A 180 9.83 1.43 -2.14
C ARG A 180 10.17 2.00 -3.52
N VAL A 181 9.43 1.57 -4.54
CA VAL A 181 9.52 2.14 -5.90
C VAL A 181 8.35 3.08 -6.09
N GLN A 182 8.63 4.37 -6.18
CA GLN A 182 7.62 5.43 -6.25
C GLN A 182 8.12 6.53 -7.19
N ALA A 183 7.26 6.97 -8.10
CA ALA A 183 7.52 8.14 -8.92
C ALA A 183 7.10 9.41 -8.17
N TYR A 184 8.01 10.37 -8.05
CA TYR A 184 7.76 11.66 -7.41
C TYR A 184 7.61 12.76 -8.44
N ASN A 185 6.91 13.83 -8.09
CA ASN A 185 6.73 15.04 -8.91
C ASN A 185 6.02 14.76 -10.25
N ILE A 186 5.02 13.88 -10.23
CA ILE A 186 4.13 13.69 -11.40
C ILE A 186 3.24 14.94 -11.53
N GLN A 187 2.92 15.32 -12.76
CA GLN A 187 2.02 16.44 -13.03
C GLN A 187 0.57 16.04 -12.72
N SER A 188 -0.21 16.96 -12.15
CA SER A 188 -1.56 16.67 -11.66
C SER A 188 -2.54 16.21 -12.74
N ASP A 189 -2.37 16.67 -13.98
CA ASP A 189 -3.18 16.24 -15.14
C ASP A 189 -2.89 14.79 -15.55
N ILE A 190 -1.68 14.31 -15.26
CA ILE A 190 -1.25 12.94 -15.60
C ILE A 190 -1.75 11.93 -14.55
N GLU A 191 -1.70 12.29 -13.27
CA GLU A 191 -2.07 11.41 -12.16
C GLU A 191 -3.59 11.28 -11.94
N ALA A 192 -4.40 12.16 -12.52
CA ALA A 192 -5.85 12.15 -12.34
C ALA A 192 -6.43 10.73 -12.48
N LEU A 193 -7.07 10.24 -11.40
CA LEU A 193 -7.44 8.84 -11.20
C LEU A 193 -8.32 8.28 -12.32
N ASP A 194 -9.17 9.12 -12.89
CA ASP A 194 -10.14 8.81 -13.93
C ASP A 194 -9.69 9.20 -15.35
N ASN A 195 -8.46 9.72 -15.52
CA ASN A 195 -7.95 10.14 -16.82
C ASN A 195 -7.47 8.94 -17.66
N THR A 196 -8.42 8.31 -18.34
CA THR A 196 -8.23 7.14 -19.20
C THR A 196 -7.89 7.48 -20.66
N VAL A 197 -7.61 8.75 -20.97
CA VAL A 197 -7.26 9.16 -22.35
C VAL A 197 -5.98 8.44 -22.79
N ASN A 198 -5.98 7.87 -24.00
CA ASN A 198 -4.86 7.07 -24.51
C ASN A 198 -3.49 7.78 -24.45
N THR A 199 -3.46 9.09 -24.65
CA THR A 199 -2.23 9.88 -24.51
C THR A 199 -1.74 9.93 -23.07
N ASN A 200 -2.65 10.00 -22.09
CA ASN A 200 -2.32 9.92 -20.67
C ASN A 200 -1.80 8.53 -20.29
N MET A 201 -2.47 7.47 -20.73
CA MET A 201 -2.05 6.09 -20.49
C MET A 201 -0.64 5.80 -21.04
N LYS A 202 -0.27 6.40 -22.19
CA LYS A 202 1.10 6.34 -22.72
C LYS A 202 2.10 7.07 -21.83
N LYS A 203 1.78 8.29 -21.38
CA LYS A 203 2.62 9.05 -20.45
C LYS A 203 2.86 8.29 -19.14
N LEU A 204 1.83 7.66 -18.56
CA LEU A 204 1.94 6.86 -17.34
C LEU A 204 2.86 5.64 -17.55
N ARG A 205 2.76 4.97 -18.71
CA ARG A 205 3.70 3.90 -19.08
C ARG A 205 5.13 4.41 -19.16
N GLU A 206 5.36 5.52 -19.88
CA GLU A 206 6.68 6.13 -20.03
C GLU A 206 7.27 6.58 -18.67
N ILE A 207 6.43 7.01 -17.72
CA ILE A 207 6.84 7.28 -16.34
C ILE A 207 7.31 5.99 -15.65
N GLY A 208 6.53 4.91 -15.74
CA GLY A 208 6.89 3.61 -15.15
C GLY A 208 8.16 3.01 -15.75
N GLU A 209 8.33 3.10 -17.07
CA GLU A 209 9.54 2.66 -17.78
C GLU A 209 10.76 3.45 -17.34
N ARG A 210 10.67 4.79 -17.30
CA ARG A 210 11.77 5.64 -16.82
C ARG A 210 12.11 5.41 -15.36
N LEU A 211 11.12 5.06 -14.53
CA LEU A 211 11.34 4.82 -13.10
C LEU A 211 12.32 3.68 -12.85
N LEU A 212 12.44 2.73 -13.78
CA LEU A 212 13.42 1.64 -13.69
C LEU A 212 14.88 2.13 -13.72
N ASP A 213 15.15 3.20 -14.47
CA ASP A 213 16.52 3.70 -14.67
C ASP A 213 16.91 4.79 -13.66
N VAL A 214 15.96 5.28 -12.86
CA VAL A 214 16.23 6.27 -11.81
C VAL A 214 16.99 5.61 -10.65
N PRO A 215 18.00 6.29 -10.05
CA PRO A 215 18.67 5.78 -8.86
C PRO A 215 17.68 5.55 -7.72
N LEU A 216 17.94 4.54 -6.90
CA LEU A 216 17.08 4.18 -5.80
C LEU A 216 16.84 5.35 -4.83
N SER A 217 15.59 5.51 -4.40
CA SER A 217 15.22 6.47 -3.36
C SER A 217 15.04 5.79 -2.01
N ARG A 218 15.37 6.49 -0.92
CA ARG A 218 15.06 6.06 0.44
C ARG A 218 14.40 7.17 1.23
N MET A 219 13.56 6.81 2.18
CA MET A 219 13.06 7.77 3.16
C MET A 219 14.21 8.24 4.05
N ASP A 220 14.44 9.55 4.06
CA ASP A 220 15.22 10.21 5.09
C ASP A 220 14.34 10.38 6.34
N ILE A 221 14.75 9.72 7.43
CA ILE A 221 13.99 9.69 8.69
C ILE A 221 14.06 11.04 9.42
N GLU A 222 15.08 11.87 9.17
CA GLU A 222 15.16 13.18 9.82
C GLU A 222 14.21 14.19 9.19
N THR A 223 14.09 14.15 7.85
CA THR A 223 13.25 15.09 7.10
C THR A 223 11.87 14.56 6.78
N GLY A 224 11.64 13.24 6.91
CA GLY A 224 10.41 12.57 6.50
C GLY A 224 10.17 12.62 5.00
N ARG A 225 11.23 12.79 4.20
CA ARG A 225 11.15 12.93 2.74
C ARG A 225 12.01 11.88 2.02
N PRO A 226 11.59 11.44 0.83
CA PRO A 226 12.42 10.58 0.00
C PRO A 226 13.64 11.34 -0.52
N ILE A 227 14.81 10.71 -0.43
CA ILE A 227 16.05 11.18 -1.02
C ILE A 227 16.52 10.18 -2.08
N THR A 228 16.87 10.69 -3.26
CA THR A 228 17.52 9.88 -4.30
C THR A 228 18.98 9.69 -3.94
N LEU A 229 19.42 8.45 -3.83
CA LEU A 229 20.79 8.13 -3.47
C LEU A 229 21.69 8.17 -4.70
N GLN A 230 22.40 9.28 -4.91
CA GLN A 230 23.32 9.40 -6.04
C GLN A 230 24.50 8.43 -5.87
N GLY A 231 24.83 7.70 -6.94
CA GLY A 231 25.91 6.70 -6.95
C GLY A 231 25.48 5.29 -6.50
N GLU A 232 24.25 5.15 -6.02
CA GLU A 232 23.63 3.84 -5.76
C GLU A 232 23.04 3.24 -7.04
N MET A 233 22.65 1.97 -6.93
CA MET A 233 22.03 1.22 -8.02
C MET A 233 20.67 1.79 -8.46
N SER A 234 20.29 1.50 -9.72
CA SER A 234 18.97 1.88 -10.24
C SER A 234 17.85 1.05 -9.60
N ASN A 235 16.60 1.51 -9.73
CA ASN A 235 15.44 0.71 -9.33
C ASN A 235 15.41 -0.66 -10.04
N LYS A 236 15.81 -0.71 -11.32
CA LYS A 236 15.93 -1.96 -12.09
C LYS A 236 16.92 -2.93 -11.44
N ASP A 237 18.10 -2.44 -11.09
CA ASP A 237 19.14 -3.27 -10.46
C ASP A 237 18.69 -3.78 -9.09
N ALA A 238 18.02 -2.92 -8.32
CA ALA A 238 17.45 -3.30 -7.02
C ALA A 238 16.35 -4.37 -7.15
N LEU A 239 15.49 -4.27 -8.18
CA LEU A 239 14.47 -5.27 -8.47
C LEU A 239 15.07 -6.61 -8.90
N ILE A 240 16.09 -6.61 -9.78
CA ILE A 240 16.82 -7.83 -10.17
C ILE A 240 17.45 -8.49 -8.93
N ARG A 241 18.02 -7.68 -8.03
CA ARG A 241 18.61 -8.16 -6.79
C ARG A 241 17.57 -8.79 -5.85
N CYS A 242 16.38 -8.21 -5.74
CA CYS A 242 15.27 -8.80 -4.98
C CYS A 242 14.85 -10.18 -5.52
N ASP A 243 14.98 -10.41 -6.83
CA ASP A 243 14.63 -11.67 -7.48
C ASP A 243 15.73 -12.74 -7.31
N CYS A 244 17.01 -12.35 -7.43
CA CYS A 244 18.13 -13.30 -7.42
C CYS A 244 18.53 -13.83 -6.03
N ASP A 245 18.24 -13.13 -4.93
CA ASP A 245 18.63 -13.57 -3.58
C ASP A 245 17.69 -13.08 -2.45
N PRO A 246 16.50 -13.69 -2.32
CA PRO A 246 15.52 -13.26 -1.32
C PRO A 246 15.89 -13.60 0.13
N PHE A 247 16.91 -14.43 0.40
CA PHE A 247 17.19 -14.95 1.75
C PHE A 247 18.66 -15.04 2.18
N HIS A 248 19.68 -14.84 1.33
CA HIS A 248 21.08 -14.76 1.78
C HIS A 248 21.50 -13.31 2.04
N GLY A 249 21.36 -12.89 3.31
CA GLY A 249 21.82 -11.61 3.85
C GLY A 249 23.32 -11.26 3.66
N MET A 250 24.12 -12.07 2.95
CA MET A 250 25.54 -11.79 2.69
C MET A 250 25.77 -10.87 1.48
N ALA A 251 24.90 -10.87 0.47
CA ALA A 251 25.06 -9.98 -0.68
C ALA A 251 24.73 -8.52 -0.33
N TRP A 252 23.88 -8.27 0.67
CA TRP A 252 23.46 -6.93 1.11
C TRP A 252 24.55 -6.10 1.79
N ARG A 253 25.68 -6.71 2.17
CA ARG A 253 26.77 -6.05 2.92
C ARG A 253 28.06 -5.77 2.15
N LYS A 254 28.19 -6.20 0.89
CA LYS A 254 29.49 -6.21 0.16
C LYS A 254 29.59 -5.27 -1.05
N ALA A 255 28.64 -4.34 -1.22
CA ALA A 255 28.69 -3.37 -2.31
C ALA A 255 28.64 -1.93 -1.79
N ILE A 256 29.49 -1.63 -0.80
CA ILE A 256 29.98 -0.28 -0.47
C ILE A 256 31.49 -0.40 -0.30
#